data_AF-A0A3C0SSB1-F1
#
_entry.id   AF-A0A3C0SSB1-F1
#
_cell.length_a   1.000
_cell.length_b   1.000
_cell.length_c   1.000
_cell.angle_alpha   90.00
_cell.angle_beta   90.00
_cell.angle_gamma   90.00
#
_symmetry.space_group_name_H-M   'P 1'
#
loop_
_entity.id
_entity.type
_entity.pdbx_description
1 polymer ?
#
loop_
_entity_poly.entity_id
_entity_poly.type
_entity_poly.pdbx_seq_one_letter_code
_entity_poly.pdbx_strand_id
1 'polypeptide(L)'
;KLASQGRYKEALELIKHENPFPAVCGRICPRKCESACTRGEIDEAVAVDEIKKFIAEQDLNVKQRYVPKKRHEYGKKIAIVGAGPSGLSCAFYLAIDGYKVTVFEKQKVLGGMLTLGIPSYRLEKDVINAEIDILRELGVEFKTGVEVGKDISLKYLRGEGYKAFYIAIGAQSGRNLGIEGEEAQGVITGVDFLREVNLGNEINLDEEVVVIGGGNVAIDVARTATRVGATNTYIFCLESRKEMPALDEEIDEALAEDIEINNSWGPKRILTENGKVVGIEFKKCISVFDENRKFNPKFDENEVKIVKANHILISVGQGIEWGNLLEGSQSELNPNKTIKADSFTLQTGEKDVFAGGDAMTGPRFAIDAIAMGKEAAVSIHRYVQPGQSLVNGRDRRAYYGLDKENLILESYDRMPRQRALHVDGKKSKETFKDLRPTFTEEQMKKETERCLGCGATVRDEYMCIGCGACTVRCKFEAISLVRKYDEEGVELEKLKPIIIKSMIKRKGRIAVRKVRKIFKS
;
A
#
# COMPACT_ATOMS: atom_id res chain seq x y z
N LYS A 1 22.15 -4.42 6.11
CA LYS A 1 23.08 -5.09 7.05
C LYS A 1 22.86 -6.61 7.15
N LEU A 2 21.69 -7.12 7.53
CA LEU A 2 21.46 -8.57 7.60
C LEU A 2 21.74 -9.27 6.26
N ALA A 3 21.28 -8.69 5.15
CA ALA A 3 21.56 -9.19 3.81
C ALA A 3 23.06 -9.22 3.46
N SER A 4 23.85 -8.22 3.87
CA SER A 4 25.31 -8.21 3.64
C SER A 4 26.05 -9.31 4.42
N GLN A 5 25.39 -9.93 5.40
CA GLN A 5 25.91 -11.03 6.20
C GLN A 5 25.38 -12.40 5.70
N GLY A 6 24.64 -12.43 4.58
CA GLY A 6 23.97 -13.65 4.09
C GLY A 6 22.78 -14.10 4.95
N ARG A 7 22.34 -13.28 5.92
CA ARG A 7 21.25 -13.61 6.87
C ARG A 7 19.89 -13.24 6.29
N TYR A 8 19.57 -13.80 5.12
CA TYR A 8 18.38 -13.40 4.34
C TYR A 8 17.06 -13.74 5.03
N LYS A 9 16.98 -14.86 5.75
CA LYS A 9 15.78 -15.23 6.50
C LYS A 9 15.43 -14.22 7.59
N GLU A 10 16.43 -13.80 8.36
CA GLU A 10 16.25 -12.81 9.42
C GLU A 10 15.97 -11.42 8.84
N ALA A 11 16.54 -11.10 7.68
CA ALA A 11 16.22 -9.87 6.96
C ALA A 11 14.74 -9.87 6.51
N LEU A 12 14.24 -11.01 6.01
CA LEU A 12 12.85 -11.16 5.61
C LEU A 12 11.89 -11.03 6.80
N GLU A 13 12.21 -11.69 7.92
CA GLU A 13 11.44 -11.58 9.17
C GLU A 13 11.34 -10.12 9.63
N LEU A 14 12.45 -9.38 9.59
CA LEU A 14 12.49 -7.97 9.96
C LEU A 14 11.61 -7.13 9.03
N ILE A 15 11.68 -7.34 7.71
CA ILE A 15 10.84 -6.62 6.75
C ILE A 15 9.36 -6.90 7.03
N LYS A 16 8.99 -8.16 7.30
CA LYS A 16 7.61 -8.58 7.57
C LYS A 16 7.02 -8.06 8.87
N HIS A 17 7.84 -7.51 9.75
CA HIS A 17 7.35 -6.74 10.88
C HIS A 17 6.61 -5.47 10.43
N GLU A 18 7.03 -4.85 9.33
CA GLU A 18 6.50 -3.59 8.82
C GLU A 18 5.73 -3.72 7.50
N ASN A 19 6.03 -4.72 6.68
CA ASN A 19 5.40 -4.93 5.39
C ASN A 19 5.02 -6.41 5.18
N PRO A 20 3.72 -6.77 5.10
CA PRO A 20 3.28 -8.13 4.80
C PRO A 20 3.53 -8.59 3.35
N PHE A 21 3.76 -7.66 2.41
CA PHE A 21 3.91 -7.95 0.98
C PHE A 21 5.27 -7.47 0.41
N PRO A 22 6.42 -7.90 0.98
CA PRO A 22 7.71 -7.46 0.50
C PRO A 22 8.05 -7.89 -0.94
N ALA A 23 7.56 -9.04 -1.43
CA ALA A 23 7.84 -9.53 -2.78
C ALA A 23 7.06 -8.72 -3.83
N VAL A 24 5.80 -8.38 -3.54
CA VAL A 24 5.03 -7.40 -4.32
C VAL A 24 5.72 -6.04 -4.29
N CYS A 25 6.00 -5.50 -3.10
CA CYS A 25 6.61 -4.18 -2.99
C CYS A 25 8.02 -4.11 -3.60
N GLY A 26 8.76 -5.20 -3.73
CA GLY A 26 10.05 -5.23 -4.43
C GLY A 26 9.95 -5.09 -5.95
N ARG A 27 8.72 -5.15 -6.51
CA ARG A 27 8.47 -5.09 -7.97
C ARG A 27 7.78 -3.81 -8.42
N ILE A 28 6.97 -3.20 -7.56
CA ILE A 28 6.08 -2.09 -7.94
C ILE A 28 6.21 -0.82 -7.07
N CYS A 29 7.13 -0.81 -6.10
CA CYS A 29 7.26 0.34 -5.19
C CYS A 29 7.86 1.55 -5.93
N PRO A 30 7.39 2.79 -5.68
CA PRO A 30 7.99 4.00 -6.25
C PRO A 30 9.33 4.40 -5.63
N ARG A 31 9.96 3.52 -4.83
CA ARG A 31 11.32 3.69 -4.28
C ARG A 31 11.57 5.00 -3.52
N LYS A 32 10.56 5.59 -2.85
CA LYS A 32 10.71 6.81 -2.04
C LYS A 32 11.83 6.72 -0.98
N CYS A 33 12.11 5.51 -0.49
CA CYS A 33 13.23 5.26 0.42
C CYS A 33 14.61 5.53 -0.23
N GLU A 34 14.75 5.27 -1.52
CA GLU A 34 15.99 5.53 -2.27
C GLU A 34 16.17 7.02 -2.52
N SER A 35 15.08 7.77 -2.78
CA SER A 35 15.11 9.22 -2.94
C SER A 35 15.63 9.97 -1.70
N ALA A 36 15.41 9.41 -0.51
CA ALA A 36 15.90 9.98 0.75
C ALA A 36 17.28 9.46 1.17
N CYS A 37 17.87 8.51 0.43
CA CYS A 37 19.10 7.85 0.80
C CYS A 37 20.28 8.84 0.81
N THR A 38 21.01 8.93 1.92
CA THR A 38 22.23 9.77 2.04
C THR A 38 23.27 9.42 0.99
N ARG A 39 23.41 8.15 0.59
CA ARG A 39 24.38 7.73 -0.44
C ARG A 39 24.16 8.42 -1.78
N GLY A 40 22.91 8.81 -2.08
CA GLY A 40 22.57 9.56 -3.30
C GLY A 40 23.22 10.95 -3.40
N GLU A 41 23.80 11.48 -2.31
CA GLU A 41 24.57 12.74 -2.32
C GLU A 41 26.06 12.53 -2.61
N ILE A 42 26.52 11.28 -2.65
CA ILE A 42 27.91 10.91 -2.97
C ILE A 42 28.00 10.37 -4.40
N ASP A 43 27.19 9.35 -4.70
CA ASP A 43 27.12 8.72 -6.02
C ASP A 43 25.66 8.44 -6.41
N GLU A 44 25.14 7.23 -6.13
CA GLU A 44 23.77 6.83 -6.41
C GLU A 44 23.16 6.21 -5.16
N ALA A 45 21.83 6.31 -4.99
CA ALA A 45 21.17 5.66 -3.87
C ALA A 45 21.46 4.14 -3.83
N VAL A 46 21.37 3.56 -2.63
CA VAL A 46 21.37 2.10 -2.47
C VAL A 46 20.12 1.55 -3.15
N ALA A 47 20.24 0.46 -3.91
CA ALA A 47 19.13 -0.22 -4.59
C ALA A 47 18.25 -1.02 -3.60
N VAL A 48 17.62 -0.31 -2.67
CA VAL A 48 16.78 -0.85 -1.59
C VAL A 48 15.67 -1.75 -2.14
N ASP A 49 15.09 -1.38 -3.28
CA ASP A 49 14.01 -2.15 -3.89
C ASP A 49 14.49 -3.51 -4.42
N GLU A 50 15.63 -3.54 -5.10
CA GLU A 50 16.26 -4.77 -5.60
C GLU A 50 16.76 -5.67 -4.46
N ILE A 51 17.34 -5.07 -3.41
CA ILE A 51 17.70 -5.77 -2.16
C ILE A 51 16.46 -6.46 -1.58
N LYS A 52 15.34 -5.74 -1.47
CA LYS A 52 14.09 -6.25 -0.93
C LYS A 52 13.50 -7.33 -1.83
N LYS A 53 13.48 -7.13 -3.16
CA LYS A 53 13.03 -8.12 -4.15
C LYS A 53 13.78 -9.44 -3.95
N PHE A 54 15.12 -9.39 -3.93
CA PHE A 54 15.98 -10.55 -3.68
C PHE A 54 15.66 -11.29 -2.38
N ILE A 55 15.54 -10.55 -1.26
CA ILE A 55 15.25 -11.14 0.05
C ILE A 55 13.86 -11.79 0.07
N ALA A 56 12.89 -11.14 -0.56
CA ALA A 56 11.50 -11.56 -0.55
C ALA A 56 11.18 -12.73 -1.48
N GLU A 57 12.07 -13.07 -2.43
CA GLU A 57 11.91 -14.28 -3.26
C GLU A 57 11.82 -15.57 -2.42
N GLN A 58 12.38 -15.56 -1.20
CA GLN A 58 12.22 -16.68 -0.26
C GLN A 58 10.73 -17.00 0.02
N ASP A 59 9.83 -16.01 -0.04
CA ASP A 59 8.40 -16.22 0.19
C ASP A 59 7.68 -16.98 -0.93
N LEU A 60 8.26 -16.96 -2.14
CA LEU A 60 7.72 -17.72 -3.27
C LEU A 60 7.95 -19.23 -3.11
N ASN A 61 8.90 -19.61 -2.26
CA ASN A 61 9.18 -21.00 -1.95
C ASN A 61 8.56 -21.41 -0.62
N VAL A 62 7.54 -22.27 -0.66
CA VAL A 62 6.84 -22.81 0.53
C VAL A 62 7.78 -23.37 1.60
N LYS A 63 8.92 -23.95 1.22
CA LYS A 63 9.89 -24.53 2.18
C LYS A 63 10.74 -23.48 2.88
N GLN A 64 10.85 -22.27 2.33
CA GLN A 64 11.73 -21.20 2.81
C GLN A 64 10.96 -19.98 3.34
N ARG A 65 9.71 -19.80 2.91
CA ARG A 65 8.88 -18.65 3.26
C ARG A 65 8.76 -18.44 4.76
N TYR A 66 8.64 -17.18 5.16
CA TYR A 66 8.47 -16.82 6.55
C TYR A 66 6.99 -16.61 6.88
N VAL A 67 6.44 -17.50 7.72
CA VAL A 67 5.11 -17.35 8.30
C VAL A 67 5.25 -16.94 9.76
N PRO A 68 4.79 -15.73 10.14
CA PRO A 68 4.85 -15.28 11.52
C PRO A 68 4.04 -16.20 12.45
N LYS A 69 4.47 -16.29 13.71
CA LYS A 69 3.71 -17.02 14.73
C LYS A 69 2.58 -16.16 15.28
N LYS A 70 1.43 -16.78 15.50
CA LYS A 70 0.32 -16.16 16.26
C LYS A 70 0.78 -15.85 17.68
N ARG A 71 0.43 -14.66 18.17
CA ARG A 71 0.82 -14.14 19.48
C ARG A 71 -0.15 -14.54 20.58
N HIS A 72 -1.45 -14.47 20.28
CA HIS A 72 -2.52 -14.73 21.23
C HIS A 72 -3.68 -15.52 20.60
N GLU A 73 -4.67 -15.86 21.41
CA GLU A 73 -5.93 -16.48 20.98
C GLU A 73 -7.11 -15.64 21.52
N TYR A 74 -7.41 -14.53 20.85
CA TYR A 74 -8.52 -13.66 21.28
C TYR A 74 -9.89 -14.19 20.86
N GLY A 75 -9.97 -14.95 19.75
CA GLY A 75 -11.19 -15.59 19.27
C GLY A 75 -12.30 -14.65 18.75
N LYS A 76 -12.16 -13.33 18.90
CA LYS A 76 -13.12 -12.32 18.41
C LYS A 76 -13.12 -12.29 16.87
N LYS A 77 -14.31 -12.26 16.27
CA LYS A 77 -14.52 -12.20 14.82
C LYS A 77 -14.35 -10.77 14.30
N ILE A 78 -13.52 -10.57 13.28
CA ILE A 78 -13.29 -9.29 12.61
C ILE A 78 -13.59 -9.45 11.11
N ALA A 79 -14.39 -8.54 10.56
CA ALA A 79 -14.74 -8.53 9.14
C ALA A 79 -13.92 -7.48 8.41
N ILE A 80 -13.34 -7.85 7.28
CA ILE A 80 -12.63 -6.95 6.38
C ILE A 80 -13.34 -6.98 5.03
N VAL A 81 -13.72 -5.82 4.50
CA VAL A 81 -14.43 -5.68 3.23
C VAL A 81 -13.45 -5.16 2.18
N GLY A 82 -13.09 -6.01 1.22
CA GLY A 82 -12.09 -5.79 0.19
C GLY A 82 -10.78 -6.55 0.47
N ALA A 83 -10.33 -7.33 -0.52
CA ALA A 83 -9.09 -8.10 -0.49
C ALA A 83 -7.94 -7.43 -1.27
N GLY A 84 -7.91 -6.09 -1.30
CA GLY A 84 -6.77 -5.31 -1.79
C GLY A 84 -5.64 -5.17 -0.76
N PRO A 85 -4.55 -4.45 -1.09
CA PRO A 85 -3.38 -4.31 -0.20
C PRO A 85 -3.71 -3.85 1.22
N SER A 86 -4.63 -2.89 1.36
CA SER A 86 -5.05 -2.37 2.67
C SER A 86 -5.77 -3.42 3.50
N GLY A 87 -6.76 -4.09 2.91
CA GLY A 87 -7.55 -5.13 3.58
C GLY A 87 -6.71 -6.34 3.97
N LEU A 88 -5.87 -6.82 3.05
CA LEU A 88 -4.97 -7.95 3.30
C LEU A 88 -3.91 -7.59 4.35
N SER A 89 -3.37 -6.37 4.34
CA SER A 89 -2.43 -5.92 5.39
C SER A 89 -3.09 -5.91 6.77
N CYS A 90 -4.30 -5.35 6.88
CA CYS A 90 -5.07 -5.39 8.13
C CYS A 90 -5.33 -6.84 8.59
N ALA A 91 -5.70 -7.72 7.66
CA ALA A 91 -5.94 -9.12 7.94
C ALA A 91 -4.71 -9.84 8.48
N PHE A 92 -3.55 -9.61 7.87
CA PHE A 92 -2.27 -10.18 8.28
C PHE A 92 -1.94 -9.83 9.74
N TYR A 93 -1.97 -8.54 10.10
CA TYR A 93 -1.59 -8.12 11.44
C TYR A 93 -2.60 -8.58 12.51
N LEU A 94 -3.90 -8.55 12.21
CA LEU A 94 -4.91 -9.07 13.13
C LEU A 94 -4.84 -10.60 13.30
N ALA A 95 -4.50 -11.34 12.25
CA ALA A 95 -4.33 -12.78 12.33
C ALA A 95 -3.10 -13.15 13.19
N ILE A 96 -2.00 -12.40 13.07
CA ILE A 96 -0.82 -12.53 13.94
C ILE A 96 -1.16 -12.24 15.39
N ASP A 97 -1.95 -11.20 15.67
CA ASP A 97 -2.33 -10.87 17.03
C ASP A 97 -3.26 -11.92 17.66
N GLY A 98 -4.02 -12.68 16.86
CA GLY A 98 -4.82 -13.80 17.36
C GLY A 98 -6.33 -13.71 17.15
N TYR A 99 -6.78 -12.87 16.22
CA TYR A 99 -8.19 -12.69 15.90
C TYR A 99 -8.70 -13.71 14.86
N LYS A 100 -10.01 -13.96 14.84
CA LYS A 100 -10.67 -14.70 13.75
C LYS A 100 -11.04 -13.70 12.66
N VAL A 101 -10.24 -13.64 11.61
CA VAL A 101 -10.39 -12.66 10.53
C VAL A 101 -11.04 -13.31 9.32
N THR A 102 -12.10 -12.67 8.80
CA THR A 102 -12.72 -13.04 7.53
C THR A 102 -12.69 -11.84 6.59
N VAL A 103 -12.13 -12.04 5.40
CA VAL A 103 -12.05 -11.05 4.32
C VAL A 103 -13.14 -11.36 3.28
N PHE A 104 -14.01 -10.41 3.02
CA PHE A 104 -15.07 -10.46 2.02
C PHE A 104 -14.63 -9.72 0.76
N GLU A 105 -14.65 -10.40 -0.37
CA GLU A 105 -14.18 -9.87 -1.66
C GLU A 105 -15.27 -10.05 -2.72
N LYS A 106 -15.59 -8.95 -3.41
CA LYS A 106 -16.60 -8.92 -4.49
C LYS A 106 -16.17 -9.79 -5.66
N GLN A 107 -14.88 -9.78 -5.99
CA GLN A 107 -14.31 -10.49 -7.12
C GLN A 107 -14.06 -11.97 -6.80
N LYS A 108 -13.85 -12.78 -7.84
CA LYS A 108 -13.51 -14.21 -7.70
C LYS A 108 -12.04 -14.42 -7.31
N VAL A 109 -11.21 -13.39 -7.42
CA VAL A 109 -9.77 -13.43 -7.12
C VAL A 109 -9.42 -12.43 -6.03
N LEU A 110 -8.34 -12.71 -5.29
CA LEU A 110 -7.84 -11.85 -4.23
C LEU A 110 -6.73 -10.92 -4.76
N GLY A 111 -6.30 -9.95 -3.94
CA GLY A 111 -5.21 -9.01 -4.24
C GLY A 111 -5.69 -7.63 -4.71
N GLY A 112 -6.97 -7.48 -5.02
CA GLY A 112 -7.56 -6.21 -5.47
C GLY A 112 -6.82 -5.63 -6.68
N MET A 113 -6.47 -4.35 -6.62
CA MET A 113 -5.73 -3.69 -7.72
C MET A 113 -4.34 -4.27 -7.98
N LEU A 114 -3.71 -5.01 -7.04
CA LEU A 114 -2.46 -5.72 -7.33
C LEU A 114 -2.66 -6.77 -8.41
N THR A 115 -3.77 -7.50 -8.34
CA THR A 115 -4.09 -8.59 -9.27
C THR A 115 -4.83 -8.08 -10.49
N LEU A 116 -5.70 -7.08 -10.30
CA LEU A 116 -6.65 -6.64 -11.32
C LEU A 116 -6.18 -5.40 -12.08
N GLY A 117 -5.38 -4.53 -11.45
CA GLY A 117 -4.96 -3.26 -12.01
C GLY A 117 -3.50 -3.21 -12.45
N ILE A 118 -2.67 -4.17 -12.05
CA ILE A 118 -1.25 -4.23 -12.46
C ILE A 118 -1.06 -5.37 -13.46
N PRO A 119 -0.45 -5.12 -14.63
CA PRO A 119 -0.19 -6.17 -15.61
C PRO A 119 0.80 -7.22 -15.11
N SER A 120 0.64 -8.46 -15.59
CA SER A 120 1.49 -9.59 -15.15
C SER A 120 2.98 -9.42 -15.49
N TYR A 121 3.33 -8.66 -16.53
CA TYR A 121 4.73 -8.38 -16.88
C TYR A 121 5.41 -7.42 -15.89
N ARG A 122 4.65 -6.75 -15.01
CA ARG A 122 5.15 -5.94 -13.89
C ARG A 122 5.01 -6.64 -12.54
N LEU A 123 3.96 -7.42 -12.37
CA LEU A 123 3.69 -8.14 -11.13
C LEU A 123 2.96 -9.45 -11.44
N GLU A 124 3.71 -10.55 -11.42
CA GLU A 124 3.13 -11.86 -11.69
C GLU A 124 2.16 -12.30 -10.58
N LYS A 125 1.10 -13.01 -10.98
CA LYS A 125 0.01 -13.43 -10.08
C LYS A 125 0.48 -14.43 -9.03
N ASP A 126 1.49 -15.25 -9.35
CA ASP A 126 2.08 -16.21 -8.42
C ASP A 126 2.80 -15.51 -7.25
N VAL A 127 3.46 -14.38 -7.50
CA VAL A 127 4.07 -13.54 -6.46
C VAL A 127 3.03 -13.04 -5.47
N ILE A 128 1.91 -12.51 -5.99
CA ILE A 128 0.80 -12.04 -5.16
C ILE A 128 0.21 -13.20 -4.35
N ASN A 129 -0.07 -14.32 -5.02
CA ASN A 129 -0.69 -15.48 -4.40
C ASN A 129 0.20 -16.13 -3.33
N ALA A 130 1.52 -16.16 -3.53
CA ALA A 130 2.47 -16.69 -2.54
C ALA A 130 2.43 -15.91 -1.22
N GLU A 131 2.29 -14.58 -1.28
CA GLU A 131 2.15 -13.75 -0.08
C GLU A 131 0.75 -13.84 0.54
N ILE A 132 -0.30 -14.01 -0.27
CA ILE A 132 -1.66 -14.29 0.22
C ILE A 132 -1.76 -15.67 0.89
N ASP A 133 -1.04 -16.67 0.42
CA ASP A 133 -1.00 -17.99 1.03
C ASP A 133 -0.48 -17.95 2.47
N ILE A 134 0.42 -17.04 2.78
CA ILE A 134 0.88 -16.83 4.16
C ILE A 134 -0.28 -16.38 5.06
N LEU A 135 -1.21 -15.55 4.55
CA LEU A 135 -2.42 -15.18 5.30
C LEU A 135 -3.34 -16.40 5.48
N ARG A 136 -3.44 -17.28 4.48
CA ARG A 136 -4.20 -18.55 4.60
C ARG A 136 -3.59 -19.45 5.67
N GLU A 137 -2.26 -19.56 5.73
CA GLU A 137 -1.55 -20.31 6.78
C GLU A 137 -1.73 -19.70 8.17
N LEU A 138 -1.87 -18.37 8.26
CA LEU A 138 -2.28 -17.67 9.48
C LEU A 138 -3.77 -17.90 9.83
N GLY A 139 -4.53 -18.61 9.01
CA GLY A 139 -5.94 -18.93 9.24
C GLY A 139 -6.89 -17.77 8.95
N VAL A 140 -6.49 -16.83 8.09
CA VAL A 140 -7.42 -15.84 7.54
C VAL A 140 -8.40 -16.55 6.60
N GLU A 141 -9.69 -16.32 6.81
CA GLU A 141 -10.75 -16.85 5.94
C GLU A 141 -11.05 -15.86 4.82
N PHE A 142 -11.20 -16.37 3.59
CA PHE A 142 -11.56 -15.56 2.43
C PHE A 142 -12.92 -15.98 1.89
N LYS A 143 -13.79 -15.00 1.66
CA LYS A 143 -15.11 -15.14 1.00
C LYS A 143 -15.12 -14.32 -0.28
N THR A 144 -14.71 -14.94 -1.39
CA THR A 144 -14.71 -14.34 -2.73
C THR A 144 -16.09 -14.44 -3.39
N GLY A 145 -16.37 -13.57 -4.35
CA GLY A 145 -17.67 -13.50 -5.01
C GLY A 145 -18.80 -13.00 -4.11
N VAL A 146 -18.47 -12.30 -3.03
CA VAL A 146 -19.44 -11.77 -2.05
C VAL A 146 -19.28 -10.25 -1.97
N GLU A 147 -20.29 -9.53 -2.44
CA GLU A 147 -20.35 -8.07 -2.39
C GLU A 147 -21.14 -7.61 -1.15
N VAL A 148 -20.42 -7.06 -0.18
CA VAL A 148 -21.05 -6.43 1.00
C VAL A 148 -21.77 -5.15 0.57
N GLY A 149 -23.04 -5.04 0.92
CA GLY A 149 -23.99 -4.05 0.40
C GLY A 149 -24.98 -4.64 -0.61
N LYS A 150 -24.65 -5.76 -1.26
CA LYS A 150 -25.54 -6.42 -2.23
C LYS A 150 -25.98 -7.80 -1.77
N ASP A 151 -25.01 -8.69 -1.52
CA ASP A 151 -25.27 -10.07 -1.12
C ASP A 151 -25.48 -10.20 0.40
N ILE A 152 -24.74 -9.40 1.18
CA ILE A 152 -24.80 -9.34 2.64
C ILE A 152 -24.64 -7.90 3.13
N SER A 153 -25.16 -7.55 4.31
CA SER A 153 -25.04 -6.20 4.88
C SER A 153 -24.14 -6.16 6.12
N LEU A 154 -23.63 -4.97 6.47
CA LEU A 154 -22.92 -4.76 7.74
C LEU A 154 -23.79 -5.15 8.95
N LYS A 155 -25.10 -4.87 8.88
CA LYS A 155 -26.07 -5.27 9.92
C LYS A 155 -26.15 -6.79 10.06
N TYR A 156 -26.22 -7.52 8.95
CA TYR A 156 -26.21 -8.98 8.97
C TYR A 156 -24.92 -9.52 9.61
N LEU A 157 -23.76 -9.00 9.21
CA LEU A 157 -22.49 -9.41 9.78
C LEU A 157 -22.38 -9.09 11.29
N ARG A 158 -22.93 -7.98 11.77
CA ARG A 158 -23.03 -7.73 13.23
C ARG A 158 -23.82 -8.84 13.93
N GLY A 159 -24.93 -9.29 13.34
CA GLY A 159 -25.73 -10.42 13.81
C GLY A 159 -24.95 -11.74 13.89
N GLU A 160 -24.03 -11.95 12.95
CA GLU A 160 -23.10 -13.10 12.90
C GLU A 160 -21.95 -13.02 13.93
N GLY A 161 -21.96 -12.02 14.81
CA GLY A 161 -21.04 -11.88 15.94
C GLY A 161 -19.72 -11.18 15.63
N TYR A 162 -19.58 -10.57 14.45
CA TYR A 162 -18.42 -9.72 14.13
C TYR A 162 -18.38 -8.49 15.04
N LYS A 163 -17.18 -8.16 15.54
CA LYS A 163 -16.96 -7.12 16.57
C LYS A 163 -16.40 -5.82 16.01
N ALA A 164 -15.80 -5.86 14.83
CA ALA A 164 -15.32 -4.67 14.12
C ALA A 164 -15.28 -4.95 12.62
N PHE A 165 -15.33 -3.87 11.85
CA PHE A 165 -15.37 -3.86 10.40
C PHE A 165 -14.27 -2.96 9.85
N TYR A 166 -13.54 -3.44 8.86
CA TYR A 166 -12.60 -2.62 8.10
C TYR A 166 -13.03 -2.51 6.64
N ILE A 167 -13.33 -1.30 6.19
CA ILE A 167 -13.74 -1.01 4.82
C ILE A 167 -12.52 -0.60 4.01
N ALA A 168 -12.14 -1.46 3.06
CA ALA A 168 -10.93 -1.38 2.25
C ALA A 168 -11.20 -1.74 0.78
N ILE A 169 -12.34 -1.28 0.24
CA ILE A 169 -12.81 -1.60 -1.12
C ILE A 169 -11.98 -0.94 -2.24
N GLY A 170 -11.12 0.03 -1.89
CA GLY A 170 -10.26 0.74 -2.83
C GLY A 170 -11.00 1.73 -3.74
N ALA A 171 -10.33 2.18 -4.80
CA ALA A 171 -10.89 2.95 -5.90
C ALA A 171 -10.91 2.07 -7.15
N GLN A 172 -12.00 1.31 -7.30
CA GLN A 172 -12.07 0.17 -8.19
C GLN A 172 -12.58 0.45 -9.60
N SER A 173 -13.22 1.60 -9.84
CA SER A 173 -13.77 1.94 -11.16
C SER A 173 -12.90 2.94 -11.91
N GLY A 174 -13.04 3.03 -13.24
CA GLY A 174 -12.43 4.10 -14.03
C GLY A 174 -13.25 5.40 -13.96
N ARG A 175 -12.59 6.53 -14.25
CA ARG A 175 -13.28 7.82 -14.45
C ARG A 175 -13.49 8.09 -15.92
N ASN A 176 -14.67 8.62 -16.22
CA ASN A 176 -15.04 9.16 -17.51
C ASN A 176 -14.62 10.64 -17.64
N LEU A 177 -14.43 11.09 -18.87
CA LEU A 177 -14.08 12.44 -19.30
C LEU A 177 -15.30 13.38 -19.37
N GLY A 178 -16.50 12.84 -19.60
CA GLY A 178 -17.73 13.61 -19.77
C GLY A 178 -17.80 14.33 -21.13
N ILE A 179 -17.30 13.70 -22.19
CA ILE A 179 -17.27 14.27 -23.55
C ILE A 179 -18.25 13.57 -24.49
N GLU A 180 -18.58 14.23 -25.60
CA GLU A 180 -19.43 13.64 -26.64
C GLU A 180 -18.80 12.35 -27.21
N GLY A 181 -19.62 11.31 -27.38
CA GLY A 181 -19.21 10.02 -27.95
C GLY A 181 -18.56 9.04 -26.97
N GLU A 182 -18.45 9.39 -25.68
CA GLU A 182 -17.82 8.55 -24.65
C GLU A 182 -18.51 7.21 -24.37
N GLU A 183 -19.82 7.11 -24.63
CA GLU A 183 -20.60 5.88 -24.43
C GLU A 183 -20.59 4.93 -25.65
N ALA A 184 -19.78 5.24 -26.67
CA ALA A 184 -19.72 4.48 -27.92
C ALA A 184 -19.05 3.11 -27.75
N GLN A 185 -19.44 2.15 -28.60
CA GLN A 185 -18.77 0.85 -28.65
C GLN A 185 -17.30 1.05 -29.07
N GLY A 186 -16.39 0.52 -28.25
CA GLY A 186 -14.94 0.68 -28.44
C GLY A 186 -14.30 1.64 -27.42
N VAL A 187 -15.09 2.37 -26.63
CA VAL A 187 -14.60 3.16 -25.50
C VAL A 187 -14.65 2.32 -24.22
N ILE A 188 -13.51 2.20 -23.53
CA ILE A 188 -13.39 1.45 -22.27
C ILE A 188 -12.50 2.24 -21.32
N THR A 189 -12.76 2.19 -20.01
CA THR A 189 -11.81 2.76 -19.06
C THR A 189 -10.56 1.88 -18.94
N GLY A 190 -9.39 2.49 -18.73
CA GLY A 190 -8.14 1.77 -18.57
C GLY A 190 -8.16 0.77 -17.40
N VAL A 191 -8.88 1.11 -16.32
CA VAL A 191 -9.05 0.23 -15.16
C VAL A 191 -9.86 -1.01 -15.52
N ASP A 192 -10.97 -0.84 -16.26
CA ASP A 192 -11.81 -1.97 -16.66
C ASP A 192 -11.08 -2.83 -17.70
N PHE A 193 -10.42 -2.20 -18.67
CA PHE A 193 -9.58 -2.91 -19.64
C PHE A 193 -8.52 -3.79 -18.97
N LEU A 194 -7.72 -3.23 -18.06
CA LEU A 194 -6.71 -3.99 -17.33
C LEU A 194 -7.33 -5.10 -16.48
N ARG A 195 -8.48 -4.85 -15.85
CA ARG A 195 -9.21 -5.86 -15.06
C ARG A 195 -9.58 -7.06 -15.92
N GLU A 196 -10.18 -6.83 -17.08
CA GLU A 196 -10.64 -7.89 -17.97
C GLU A 196 -9.46 -8.71 -18.50
N VAL A 197 -8.37 -8.06 -18.95
CA VAL A 197 -7.14 -8.77 -19.36
C VAL A 197 -6.57 -9.59 -18.21
N ASN A 198 -6.51 -9.02 -17.00
CA ASN A 198 -5.98 -9.73 -15.83
C ASN A 198 -6.90 -10.85 -15.32
N LEU A 199 -8.20 -10.82 -15.62
CA LEU A 199 -9.10 -11.94 -15.38
C LEU A 199 -8.95 -13.06 -16.43
N GLY A 200 -8.18 -12.82 -17.49
CA GLY A 200 -7.97 -13.76 -18.58
C GLY A 200 -9.10 -13.77 -19.60
N ASN A 201 -9.93 -12.72 -19.62
CA ASN A 201 -10.95 -12.55 -20.64
C ASN A 201 -10.29 -12.12 -21.95
N GLU A 202 -10.70 -12.73 -23.06
CA GLU A 202 -10.19 -12.37 -24.38
C GLU A 202 -10.69 -10.98 -24.76
N ILE A 203 -9.76 -10.06 -24.99
CA ILE A 203 -10.03 -8.75 -25.56
C ILE A 203 -9.25 -8.66 -26.87
N ASN A 204 -9.98 -8.61 -27.97
CA ASN A 204 -9.40 -8.34 -29.27
C ASN A 204 -9.41 -6.83 -29.49
N LEU A 205 -8.22 -6.22 -29.39
CA LEU A 205 -7.96 -4.87 -29.84
C LEU A 205 -7.28 -4.97 -31.20
N ASP A 206 -8.03 -5.42 -32.22
CA ASP A 206 -7.53 -5.33 -33.59
C ASP A 206 -7.54 -3.83 -33.98
N GLU A 207 -6.54 -3.39 -34.77
CA GLU A 207 -6.45 -2.02 -35.33
C GLU A 207 -5.82 -0.96 -34.39
N GLU A 208 -6.23 0.31 -34.54
CA GLU A 208 -5.58 1.47 -33.91
C GLU A 208 -6.20 1.77 -32.53
N VAL A 209 -5.34 1.84 -31.50
CA VAL A 209 -5.73 2.10 -30.12
C VAL A 209 -5.21 3.46 -29.66
N VAL A 210 -6.10 4.27 -29.10
CA VAL A 210 -5.75 5.53 -28.43
C VAL A 210 -5.96 5.41 -26.92
N VAL A 211 -4.90 5.63 -26.15
CA VAL A 211 -4.93 5.69 -24.69
C VAL A 211 -4.88 7.15 -24.24
N ILE A 212 -5.81 7.56 -23.38
CA ILE A 212 -5.89 8.92 -22.86
C ILE A 212 -5.39 8.95 -21.42
N GLY A 213 -4.28 9.65 -21.16
CA GLY A 213 -3.70 9.84 -19.82
C GLY A 213 -2.17 9.87 -19.84
N GLY A 214 -1.57 10.55 -18.85
CA GLY A 214 -0.11 10.72 -18.75
C GLY A 214 0.58 9.96 -17.60
N GLY A 215 -0.17 9.25 -16.76
CA GLY A 215 0.37 8.54 -15.59
C GLY A 215 0.79 7.09 -15.85
N ASN A 216 1.40 6.45 -14.85
CA ASN A 216 1.85 5.04 -14.95
C ASN A 216 0.74 4.07 -15.38
N VAL A 217 -0.52 4.31 -14.97
CA VAL A 217 -1.66 3.49 -15.42
C VAL A 217 -1.87 3.58 -16.92
N ALA A 218 -1.71 4.76 -17.53
CA ALA A 218 -1.83 4.93 -18.97
C ALA A 218 -0.71 4.19 -19.72
N ILE A 219 0.51 4.19 -19.16
CA ILE A 219 1.64 3.38 -19.68
C ILE A 219 1.30 1.89 -19.62
N ASP A 220 0.85 1.39 -18.47
CA ASP A 220 0.45 -0.02 -18.29
C ASP A 220 -0.67 -0.42 -19.25
N VAL A 221 -1.66 0.45 -19.46
CA VAL A 221 -2.77 0.25 -20.40
C VAL A 221 -2.25 0.16 -21.83
N ALA A 222 -1.38 1.09 -22.27
CA ALA A 222 -0.84 1.10 -23.63
C ALA A 222 0.05 -0.11 -23.93
N ARG A 223 0.92 -0.46 -22.99
CA ARG A 223 1.79 -1.64 -23.10
C ARG A 223 1.00 -2.95 -23.07
N THR A 224 -0.11 -2.99 -22.33
CA THR A 224 -1.04 -4.12 -22.34
C THR A 224 -1.81 -4.19 -23.65
N ALA A 225 -2.29 -3.07 -24.18
CA ALA A 225 -2.98 -2.99 -25.47
C ALA A 225 -2.11 -3.56 -26.61
N THR A 226 -0.83 -3.20 -26.63
CA THR A 226 0.15 -3.70 -27.58
C THR A 226 0.32 -5.23 -27.50
N ARG A 227 0.33 -5.79 -26.29
CA ARG A 227 0.46 -7.25 -26.06
C ARG A 227 -0.78 -8.06 -26.40
N VAL A 228 -1.97 -7.46 -26.32
CA VAL A 228 -3.22 -8.14 -26.68
C VAL A 228 -3.54 -8.07 -28.18
N GLY A 229 -2.71 -7.39 -28.98
CA GLY A 229 -2.79 -7.43 -30.44
C GLY A 229 -3.00 -6.09 -31.16
N ALA A 230 -2.95 -4.95 -30.45
CA ALA A 230 -3.07 -3.64 -31.08
C ALA A 230 -2.01 -3.41 -32.16
N THR A 231 -2.43 -2.99 -33.36
CA THR A 231 -1.51 -2.75 -34.49
C THR A 231 -0.65 -1.53 -34.25
N ASN A 232 -1.29 -0.44 -33.80
CA ASN A 232 -0.62 0.80 -33.39
C ASN A 232 -1.24 1.29 -32.09
N THR A 233 -0.40 1.70 -31.14
CA THR A 233 -0.84 2.23 -29.85
C THR A 233 -0.33 3.65 -29.68
N TYR A 234 -1.24 4.59 -29.44
CA TYR A 234 -0.94 6.00 -29.22
C TYR A 234 -1.36 6.43 -27.82
N ILE A 235 -0.48 7.08 -27.08
CA ILE A 235 -0.81 7.74 -25.82
C ILE A 235 -1.00 9.22 -26.09
N PHE A 236 -2.12 9.78 -25.62
CA PHE A 236 -2.39 11.22 -25.63
C PHE A 236 -2.53 11.72 -24.20
N CYS A 237 -1.80 12.78 -23.85
CA CYS A 237 -1.86 13.38 -22.53
C CYS A 237 -1.82 14.92 -22.58
N LEU A 238 -2.37 15.53 -21.52
CA LEU A 238 -2.43 16.99 -21.38
C LEU A 238 -1.05 17.57 -21.09
N GLU A 239 -0.26 16.82 -20.34
CA GLU A 239 1.04 17.22 -19.82
C GLU A 239 2.08 17.30 -20.94
N SER A 240 2.97 18.28 -20.82
CA SER A 240 4.21 18.27 -21.59
C SER A 240 5.09 17.08 -21.16
N ARG A 241 6.07 16.69 -21.97
CA ARG A 241 6.97 15.57 -21.65
C ARG A 241 7.64 15.71 -20.28
N LYS A 242 7.95 16.95 -19.84
CA LYS A 242 8.59 17.23 -18.55
C LYS A 242 7.64 17.17 -17.35
N GLU A 243 6.33 17.25 -17.61
CA GLU A 243 5.28 17.30 -16.59
C GLU A 243 4.50 15.98 -16.50
N MET A 244 4.85 14.98 -17.33
CA MET A 244 4.21 13.67 -17.30
C MET A 244 4.28 13.06 -15.90
N PRO A 245 3.15 12.59 -15.35
CA PRO A 245 3.14 11.91 -14.04
C PRO A 245 3.81 10.52 -14.05
N ALA A 246 3.98 9.90 -15.22
CA ALA A 246 4.66 8.62 -15.35
C ALA A 246 6.16 8.70 -15.01
N LEU A 247 6.73 7.61 -14.50
CA LEU A 247 8.17 7.53 -14.23
C LEU A 247 8.96 7.46 -15.54
N ASP A 248 10.12 8.11 -15.60
CA ASP A 248 10.97 8.13 -16.80
C ASP A 248 11.31 6.72 -17.32
N GLU A 249 11.62 5.78 -16.41
CA GLU A 249 11.89 4.37 -16.73
C GLU A 249 10.69 3.70 -17.45
N GLU A 250 9.46 3.98 -17.02
CA GLU A 250 8.23 3.42 -17.61
C GLU A 250 7.95 4.05 -18.99
N ILE A 251 8.28 5.34 -19.16
CA ILE A 251 8.16 6.02 -20.45
C ILE A 251 9.15 5.44 -21.45
N ASP A 252 10.40 5.21 -21.04
CA ASP A 252 11.43 4.64 -21.89
C ASP A 252 11.07 3.20 -22.31
N GLU A 253 10.49 2.40 -21.41
CA GLU A 253 9.95 1.08 -21.73
C GLU A 253 8.80 1.15 -22.75
N ALA A 254 7.88 2.10 -22.62
CA ALA A 254 6.80 2.28 -23.60
C ALA A 254 7.35 2.63 -25.00
N LEU A 255 8.32 3.54 -25.08
CA LEU A 255 8.95 3.92 -26.34
C LEU A 255 9.73 2.76 -26.97
N ALA A 256 10.38 1.93 -26.15
CA ALA A 256 11.09 0.73 -26.61
C ALA A 256 10.15 -0.36 -27.15
N GLU A 257 8.85 -0.29 -26.82
CA GLU A 257 7.78 -1.15 -27.33
C GLU A 257 7.04 -0.54 -28.53
N ASP A 258 7.61 0.50 -29.16
CA ASP A 258 7.08 1.21 -30.33
C ASP A 258 5.76 1.97 -30.05
N ILE A 259 5.48 2.32 -28.79
CA ILE A 259 4.30 3.10 -28.40
C ILE A 259 4.57 4.59 -28.60
N GLU A 260 3.73 5.27 -29.37
CA GLU A 260 3.88 6.70 -29.65
C GLU A 260 3.23 7.56 -28.56
N ILE A 261 3.96 8.54 -28.02
CA ILE A 261 3.47 9.45 -26.98
C ILE A 261 3.28 10.85 -27.54
N ASN A 262 2.03 11.31 -27.53
CA ASN A 262 1.57 12.60 -28.02
C ASN A 262 1.24 13.54 -26.83
N ASN A 263 2.25 14.29 -26.40
CA ASN A 263 2.13 15.28 -25.32
C ASN A 263 1.36 16.54 -25.72
N SER A 264 0.79 17.22 -24.72
CA SER A 264 0.11 18.51 -24.85
C SER A 264 -1.12 18.49 -25.77
N TRP A 265 -1.94 17.44 -25.67
CA TRP A 265 -3.19 17.28 -26.39
C TRP A 265 -4.31 16.82 -25.45
N GLY A 266 -5.46 17.50 -25.49
CA GLY A 266 -6.65 17.13 -24.72
C GLY A 266 -7.80 16.66 -25.60
N PRO A 267 -8.58 15.65 -25.17
CA PRO A 267 -9.69 15.16 -25.96
C PRO A 267 -10.81 16.20 -26.02
N LYS A 268 -11.39 16.40 -27.20
CA LYS A 268 -12.50 17.33 -27.45
C LYS A 268 -13.82 16.58 -27.61
N ARG A 269 -13.84 15.56 -28.47
CA ARG A 269 -14.97 14.63 -28.65
C ARG A 269 -14.52 13.35 -29.34
N ILE A 270 -15.28 12.28 -29.15
CA ILE A 270 -15.08 10.99 -29.81
C ILE A 270 -15.94 10.94 -31.06
N LEU A 271 -15.33 10.60 -32.19
CA LEU A 271 -16.00 10.48 -33.48
C LEU A 271 -16.57 9.07 -33.60
N THR A 272 -17.84 8.99 -33.96
CA THR A 272 -18.59 7.73 -34.00
C THR A 272 -19.32 7.55 -35.33
N GLU A 273 -19.41 6.31 -35.77
CA GLU A 273 -20.21 5.89 -36.92
C GLU A 273 -21.00 4.65 -36.52
N ASN A 274 -22.33 4.66 -36.70
CA ASN A 274 -23.23 3.57 -36.28
C ASN A 274 -23.07 3.16 -34.80
N GLY A 275 -22.74 4.11 -33.92
CA GLY A 275 -22.52 3.87 -32.48
C GLY A 275 -21.17 3.24 -32.13
N LYS A 276 -20.27 3.04 -33.11
CA LYS A 276 -18.90 2.55 -32.90
C LYS A 276 -17.89 3.69 -33.06
N VAL A 277 -16.81 3.66 -32.29
CA VAL A 277 -15.69 4.61 -32.44
C VAL A 277 -15.02 4.45 -33.81
N VAL A 278 -14.74 5.58 -34.46
CA VAL A 278 -13.93 5.65 -35.70
C VAL A 278 -12.74 6.62 -35.57
N GLY A 279 -12.70 7.40 -34.50
CA GLY A 279 -11.60 8.30 -34.20
C GLY A 279 -11.88 9.22 -33.04
N ILE A 280 -10.96 10.13 -32.78
CA ILE A 280 -11.08 11.13 -31.72
C ILE A 280 -10.50 12.47 -32.19
N GLU A 281 -11.19 13.54 -31.84
CA GLU A 281 -10.73 14.90 -32.07
C GLU A 281 -10.04 15.42 -30.79
N PHE A 282 -8.81 15.87 -30.94
CA PHE A 282 -8.02 16.51 -29.89
C PHE A 282 -7.88 18.01 -30.15
N LYS A 283 -7.63 18.76 -29.08
CA LYS A 283 -7.25 20.17 -29.09
C LYS A 283 -5.95 20.40 -28.35
N LYS A 284 -5.15 21.37 -28.79
CA LYS A 284 -3.84 21.64 -28.19
C LYS A 284 -4.00 22.10 -26.75
N CYS A 285 -3.30 21.44 -25.82
CA CYS A 285 -3.22 21.88 -24.43
C CYS A 285 -2.07 22.87 -24.28
N ILE A 286 -2.38 24.11 -23.87
CA ILE A 286 -1.41 25.19 -23.68
C ILE A 286 -0.76 25.10 -22.30
N SER A 287 -1.54 24.74 -21.29
CA SER A 287 -1.08 24.60 -19.91
C SER A 287 -2.03 23.68 -19.15
N VAL A 288 -1.50 22.86 -18.24
CA VAL A 288 -2.29 21.93 -17.40
C VAL A 288 -2.68 22.56 -16.07
N PHE A 289 -1.80 23.40 -15.52
CA PHE A 289 -1.96 24.00 -14.20
C PHE A 289 -2.14 25.52 -14.28
N ASP A 290 -2.88 26.06 -13.32
CA ASP A 290 -2.94 27.51 -13.11
C ASP A 290 -1.69 28.04 -12.38
N GLU A 291 -1.65 29.35 -12.14
CA GLU A 291 -0.56 30.04 -11.44
C GLU A 291 -0.33 29.53 -10.00
N ASN A 292 -1.36 28.93 -9.38
CA ASN A 292 -1.30 28.33 -8.05
C ASN A 292 -0.96 26.83 -8.09
N ARG A 293 -0.55 26.31 -9.25
CA ARG A 293 -0.29 24.89 -9.51
C ARG A 293 -1.50 23.98 -9.26
N LYS A 294 -2.72 24.51 -9.36
CA LYS A 294 -3.95 23.70 -9.35
C LYS A 294 -4.26 23.23 -10.75
N PHE A 295 -4.77 22.01 -10.85
CA PHE A 295 -5.20 21.44 -12.13
C PHE A 295 -6.31 22.30 -12.74
N ASN A 296 -6.02 22.95 -13.87
CA ASN A 296 -6.93 23.85 -14.59
C ASN A 296 -6.46 24.00 -16.05
N PRO A 297 -6.70 22.98 -16.89
CA PRO A 297 -6.12 22.94 -18.23
C PRO A 297 -6.71 24.02 -19.14
N LYS A 298 -5.84 24.72 -19.89
CA LYS A 298 -6.20 25.69 -20.93
C LYS A 298 -5.88 25.12 -22.30
N PHE A 299 -6.77 25.36 -23.26
CA PHE A 299 -6.68 24.80 -24.61
C PHE A 299 -6.68 25.89 -25.67
N ASP A 300 -6.01 25.63 -26.79
CA ASP A 300 -6.25 26.35 -28.05
C ASP A 300 -7.34 25.61 -28.83
N GLU A 301 -8.50 26.23 -28.99
CA GLU A 301 -9.63 25.64 -29.71
C GLU A 301 -9.45 25.68 -31.24
N ASN A 302 -8.46 26.45 -31.75
CA ASN A 302 -8.16 26.55 -33.19
C ASN A 302 -7.19 25.48 -33.65
N GLU A 303 -6.29 25.01 -32.77
CA GLU A 303 -5.34 23.94 -33.08
C GLU A 303 -5.96 22.59 -32.73
N VAL A 304 -6.61 21.97 -33.72
CA VAL A 304 -7.25 20.66 -33.60
C VAL A 304 -6.49 19.57 -34.37
N LYS A 305 -6.54 18.35 -33.86
CA LYS A 305 -5.98 17.16 -34.51
C LYS A 305 -7.02 16.05 -34.47
N ILE A 306 -7.30 15.44 -35.61
CA ILE A 306 -8.16 14.25 -35.70
C ILE A 306 -7.25 13.02 -35.84
N VAL A 307 -7.49 12.03 -34.99
CA VAL A 307 -6.74 10.78 -34.96
C VAL A 307 -7.72 9.65 -35.19
N LYS A 308 -7.43 8.79 -36.17
CA LYS A 308 -8.20 7.58 -36.40
C LYS A 308 -7.94 6.61 -35.25
N ALA A 309 -9.00 5.97 -34.76
CA ALA A 309 -8.95 5.03 -33.66
C ALA A 309 -10.16 4.12 -33.72
N ASN A 310 -9.96 2.85 -33.38
CA ASN A 310 -11.02 1.85 -33.31
C ASN A 310 -11.38 1.56 -31.85
N HIS A 311 -10.42 1.80 -30.97
CA HIS A 311 -10.57 1.67 -29.52
C HIS A 311 -9.99 2.88 -28.79
N ILE A 312 -10.71 3.34 -27.77
CA ILE A 312 -10.28 4.44 -26.89
C ILE A 312 -10.25 3.94 -25.45
N LEU A 313 -9.06 3.99 -24.84
CA LEU A 313 -8.82 3.54 -23.47
C LEU A 313 -8.61 4.73 -22.54
N ILE A 314 -9.59 5.01 -21.69
CA ILE A 314 -9.62 6.22 -20.86
C ILE A 314 -8.93 5.97 -19.51
N SER A 315 -7.76 6.58 -19.30
CA SER A 315 -6.88 6.37 -18.14
C SER A 315 -6.64 7.65 -17.33
N VAL A 316 -7.71 8.42 -17.07
CA VAL A 316 -7.66 9.74 -16.41
C VAL A 316 -7.96 9.73 -14.91
N GLY A 317 -8.04 8.55 -14.31
CA GLY A 317 -8.18 8.38 -12.87
C GLY A 317 -9.15 7.28 -12.49
N GLN A 318 -9.29 7.07 -11.17
CA GLN A 318 -10.12 6.00 -10.61
C GLN A 318 -11.25 6.58 -9.74
N GLY A 319 -12.38 5.86 -9.70
CA GLY A 319 -13.56 6.13 -8.91
C GLY A 319 -13.79 5.07 -7.83
N ILE A 320 -14.67 5.40 -6.89
CA ILE A 320 -15.10 4.48 -5.83
C ILE A 320 -16.58 4.22 -6.01
N GLU A 321 -16.95 2.94 -6.13
CA GLU A 321 -18.35 2.52 -6.18
C GLU A 321 -18.76 1.93 -4.84
N TRP A 322 -19.66 2.63 -4.14
CA TRP A 322 -20.10 2.24 -2.80
C TRP A 322 -21.29 1.26 -2.82
N GLY A 323 -22.09 1.27 -3.89
CA GLY A 323 -23.37 0.58 -3.91
C GLY A 323 -24.18 0.91 -2.64
N ASN A 324 -24.70 -0.14 -2.00
CA ASN A 324 -25.42 -0.02 -0.72
C ASN A 324 -24.58 -0.44 0.50
N LEU A 325 -23.23 -0.48 0.38
CA LEU A 325 -22.34 -0.93 1.46
C LEU A 325 -22.55 -0.18 2.78
N LEU A 326 -22.79 1.14 2.68
CA LEU A 326 -22.95 2.03 3.83
C LEU A 326 -24.40 2.24 4.25
N GLU A 327 -25.36 1.54 3.62
CA GLU A 327 -26.78 1.69 3.93
C GLU A 327 -27.06 1.32 5.40
N GLY A 328 -27.67 2.27 6.14
CA GLY A 328 -27.94 2.11 7.57
C GLY A 328 -26.72 2.23 8.49
N SER A 329 -25.58 2.71 8.00
CA SER A 329 -24.41 3.07 8.83
C SER A 329 -24.36 4.58 9.13
N GLN A 330 -23.73 4.96 10.24
CA GLN A 330 -23.37 6.36 10.54
C GLN A 330 -22.13 6.87 9.78
N SER A 331 -21.59 6.09 8.84
CA SER A 331 -20.42 6.48 8.04
C SER A 331 -20.82 7.46 6.93
N GLU A 332 -20.04 8.53 6.77
CA GLU A 332 -20.28 9.58 5.78
C GLU A 332 -19.24 9.53 4.65
N LEU A 333 -19.59 10.09 3.48
CA LEU A 333 -18.67 10.30 2.38
C LEU A 333 -18.29 11.79 2.28
N ASN A 334 -17.04 12.05 1.90
CA ASN A 334 -16.56 13.37 1.51
C ASN A 334 -17.09 13.75 0.10
N PRO A 335 -17.02 15.03 -0.31
CA PRO A 335 -17.46 15.47 -1.65
C PRO A 335 -16.78 14.73 -2.82
N ASN A 336 -15.55 14.25 -2.63
CA ASN A 336 -14.80 13.47 -3.62
C ASN A 336 -15.14 11.96 -3.60
N LYS A 337 -16.22 11.56 -2.92
CA LYS A 337 -16.67 10.17 -2.72
C LYS A 337 -15.73 9.27 -1.90
N THR A 338 -14.69 9.80 -1.27
CA THR A 338 -13.92 9.03 -0.27
C THR A 338 -14.71 8.91 1.03
N ILE A 339 -14.52 7.85 1.81
CA ILE A 339 -15.15 7.71 3.13
C ILE A 339 -14.46 8.60 4.16
N LYS A 340 -15.28 9.27 4.98
CA LYS A 340 -14.82 10.12 6.07
C LYS A 340 -14.47 9.26 7.29
N ALA A 341 -13.22 9.32 7.68
CA ALA A 341 -12.69 8.68 8.88
C ALA A 341 -11.61 9.57 9.51
N ASP A 342 -11.36 9.38 10.81
CA ASP A 342 -10.28 10.08 11.51
C ASP A 342 -8.91 9.64 10.94
N SER A 343 -8.03 10.60 10.66
CA SER A 343 -6.78 10.34 9.94
C SER A 343 -5.75 9.54 10.74
N PHE A 344 -5.90 9.45 12.07
CA PHE A 344 -4.98 8.74 12.94
C PHE A 344 -5.53 7.38 13.38
N THR A 345 -6.80 7.34 13.77
CA THR A 345 -7.48 6.14 14.26
C THR A 345 -8.19 5.37 13.16
N LEU A 346 -8.41 5.97 11.99
CA LEU A 346 -9.13 5.37 10.86
C LEU A 346 -10.59 5.01 11.17
N GLN A 347 -11.12 5.45 12.32
CA GLN A 347 -12.49 5.20 12.74
C GLN A 347 -13.44 6.11 11.96
N THR A 348 -14.56 5.57 11.47
CA THR A 348 -15.60 6.37 10.81
C THR A 348 -16.54 7.00 11.84
N GLY A 349 -17.65 7.60 11.39
CA GLY A 349 -18.73 8.04 12.29
C GLY A 349 -19.37 6.89 13.08
N GLU A 350 -19.18 5.64 12.66
CA GLU A 350 -19.67 4.44 13.32
C GLU A 350 -18.56 3.76 14.13
N LYS A 351 -18.79 3.51 15.43
CA LYS A 351 -17.72 3.13 16.37
C LYS A 351 -17.01 1.82 16.02
N ASP A 352 -17.73 0.84 15.47
CA ASP A 352 -17.18 -0.47 15.11
C ASP A 352 -16.69 -0.53 13.65
N VAL A 353 -16.76 0.58 12.91
CA VAL A 353 -16.34 0.65 11.50
C VAL A 353 -15.08 1.52 11.37
N PHE A 354 -14.09 0.95 10.70
CA PHE A 354 -12.84 1.59 10.33
C PHE A 354 -12.72 1.57 8.80
N ALA A 355 -11.97 2.52 8.22
CA ALA A 355 -11.77 2.56 6.78
C ALA A 355 -10.36 2.98 6.40
N GLY A 356 -9.88 2.53 5.24
CA GLY A 356 -8.55 2.91 4.77
C GLY A 356 -8.24 2.47 3.35
N GLY A 357 -7.00 2.67 2.95
CA GLY A 357 -6.58 2.55 1.56
C GLY A 357 -7.25 3.61 0.67
N ASP A 358 -7.33 3.33 -0.62
CA ASP A 358 -7.82 4.32 -1.60
C ASP A 358 -9.28 4.73 -1.38
N ALA A 359 -10.08 3.90 -0.70
CA ALA A 359 -11.44 4.25 -0.32
C ALA A 359 -11.49 5.50 0.60
N MET A 360 -10.45 5.71 1.42
CA MET A 360 -10.33 6.85 2.33
C MET A 360 -9.48 7.98 1.75
N THR A 361 -8.38 7.67 1.05
CA THR A 361 -7.43 8.69 0.58
C THR A 361 -7.65 9.15 -0.86
N GLY A 362 -8.45 8.42 -1.64
CA GLY A 362 -8.30 8.38 -3.09
C GLY A 362 -7.07 7.57 -3.51
N PRO A 363 -6.89 7.33 -4.83
CA PRO A 363 -5.82 6.49 -5.35
C PRO A 363 -4.42 6.93 -4.91
N ARG A 364 -3.67 6.00 -4.30
CA ARG A 364 -2.26 6.18 -3.90
C ARG A 364 -1.42 4.95 -4.27
N PHE A 365 -0.16 4.89 -3.81
CA PHE A 365 0.67 3.73 -4.05
C PHE A 365 0.27 2.56 -3.15
N ALA A 366 0.50 1.32 -3.60
CA ALA A 366 0.20 0.12 -2.82
C ALA A 366 0.81 0.14 -1.42
N ILE A 367 2.03 0.68 -1.25
CA ILE A 367 2.69 0.79 0.05
C ILE A 367 1.94 1.71 1.03
N ASP A 368 1.26 2.76 0.53
CA ASP A 368 0.46 3.65 1.37
C ASP A 368 -0.78 2.89 1.91
N ALA A 369 -1.43 2.11 1.05
CA ALA A 369 -2.55 1.24 1.43
C ALA A 369 -2.11 0.15 2.44
N ILE A 370 -0.95 -0.47 2.22
CA ILE A 370 -0.39 -1.48 3.14
C ILE A 370 -0.13 -0.87 4.53
N ALA A 371 0.46 0.33 4.58
CA ALA A 371 0.71 1.04 5.84
C ALA A 371 -0.61 1.37 6.57
N MET A 372 -1.63 1.84 5.85
CA MET A 372 -2.95 2.10 6.42
C MET A 372 -3.62 0.83 6.96
N GLY A 373 -3.47 -0.31 6.26
CA GLY A 373 -3.97 -1.60 6.74
C GLY A 373 -3.35 -2.01 8.09
N LYS A 374 -2.05 -1.76 8.26
CA LYS A 374 -1.36 -1.98 9.54
C LYS A 374 -1.92 -1.08 10.65
N GLU A 375 -2.09 0.21 10.37
CA GLU A 375 -2.65 1.15 11.33
C GLU A 375 -4.11 0.81 11.67
N ALA A 376 -4.88 0.27 10.72
CA ALA A 376 -6.24 -0.19 10.96
C ALA A 376 -6.26 -1.40 11.91
N ALA A 377 -5.34 -2.35 11.74
CA ALA A 377 -5.21 -3.49 12.66
C ALA A 377 -4.95 -3.02 14.10
N VAL A 378 -4.07 -2.02 14.28
CA VAL A 378 -3.81 -1.42 15.61
C VAL A 378 -5.06 -0.75 16.18
N SER A 379 -5.80 0.00 15.37
CA SER A 379 -7.04 0.64 15.79
C SER A 379 -8.11 -0.37 16.19
N ILE A 380 -8.31 -1.40 15.37
CA ILE A 380 -9.29 -2.46 15.61
C ILE A 380 -8.92 -3.26 16.85
N HIS A 381 -7.65 -3.63 17.01
CA HIS A 381 -7.15 -4.27 18.23
C HIS A 381 -7.51 -3.46 19.47
N ARG A 382 -7.18 -2.15 19.48
CA ARG A 382 -7.52 -1.25 20.59
C ARG A 382 -9.03 -1.15 20.80
N TYR A 383 -9.82 -1.01 19.74
CA TYR A 383 -11.27 -0.88 19.84
C TYR A 383 -11.93 -2.10 20.48
N VAL A 384 -11.55 -3.31 20.07
CA VAL A 384 -12.20 -4.53 20.54
C VAL A 384 -11.67 -4.98 21.91
N GLN A 385 -10.62 -4.36 22.44
CA GLN A 385 -10.08 -4.69 23.77
C GLN A 385 -10.62 -3.74 24.84
N PRO A 386 -11.17 -4.26 25.95
CA PRO A 386 -11.73 -3.43 27.01
C PRO A 386 -10.73 -2.40 27.57
N GLY A 387 -11.20 -1.17 27.79
CA GLY A 387 -10.44 -0.13 28.47
C GLY A 387 -9.23 0.42 27.71
N GLN A 388 -9.11 0.15 26.41
CA GLN A 388 -8.04 0.68 25.56
C GLN A 388 -8.47 1.98 24.89
N SER A 389 -7.56 2.96 24.85
CA SER A 389 -7.73 4.18 24.07
C SER A 389 -7.24 3.97 22.64
N LEU A 390 -7.98 4.49 21.66
CA LEU A 390 -7.53 4.53 20.26
C LEU A 390 -6.31 5.44 20.04
N VAL A 391 -6.08 6.41 20.94
CA VAL A 391 -5.08 7.48 20.76
C VAL A 391 -3.97 7.48 21.81
N ASN A 392 -4.26 7.16 23.06
CA ASN A 392 -3.26 7.27 24.12
C ASN A 392 -2.16 6.21 23.96
N GLY A 393 -0.90 6.66 24.05
CA GLY A 393 0.28 5.79 23.92
C GLY A 393 0.42 5.16 22.53
N ARG A 394 -0.22 5.71 21.50
CA ARG A 394 -0.04 5.27 20.12
C ARG A 394 1.07 6.09 19.47
N ASP A 395 2.02 5.39 18.86
CA ASP A 395 3.05 6.01 18.04
C ASP A 395 2.40 6.67 16.81
N ARG A 396 2.78 7.92 16.54
CA ARG A 396 2.31 8.66 15.35
C ARG A 396 3.00 8.20 14.08
N ARG A 397 4.12 7.48 14.19
CA ARG A 397 4.95 6.98 13.07
C ARG A 397 5.27 8.10 12.08
N ALA A 398 5.46 9.32 12.60
CA ALA A 398 5.86 10.45 11.80
C ALA A 398 7.30 10.21 11.31
N TYR A 399 7.48 10.26 9.99
CA TYR A 399 8.80 10.18 9.40
C TYR A 399 9.53 11.50 9.58
N TYR A 400 10.75 11.43 10.12
CA TYR A 400 11.69 12.53 10.19
C TYR A 400 12.93 12.09 9.42
N GLY A 401 13.29 12.84 8.39
CA GLY A 401 14.52 12.60 7.63
C GLY A 401 15.74 12.74 8.54
N LEU A 402 16.79 11.98 8.24
CA LEU A 402 18.09 12.21 8.86
C LEU A 402 18.56 13.61 8.51
N ASP A 403 19.07 14.33 9.50
CA ASP A 403 19.80 15.57 9.27
C ASP A 403 21.10 15.24 8.53
N LYS A 404 21.22 15.75 7.30
CA LYS A 404 22.36 15.49 6.43
C LYS A 404 23.41 16.60 6.47
N GLU A 405 23.10 17.77 7.01
CA GLU A 405 24.01 18.92 7.03
C GLU A 405 25.24 18.67 7.91
N ASN A 406 25.07 17.83 8.93
CA ASN A 406 26.13 17.46 9.87
C ASN A 406 26.90 16.18 9.50
N LEU A 407 26.67 15.62 8.30
CA LEU A 407 27.34 14.39 7.86
C LEU A 407 28.68 14.71 7.18
N ILE A 408 29.75 14.05 7.63
CA ILE A 408 31.06 14.08 6.96
C ILE A 408 31.05 13.03 5.85
N LEU A 409 30.68 13.45 4.64
CA LEU A 409 30.52 12.54 3.49
C LEU A 409 31.82 12.28 2.72
N GLU A 410 32.81 13.17 2.85
CA GLU A 410 34.06 13.14 2.09
C GLU A 410 34.95 11.92 2.38
N SER A 411 34.76 11.27 3.53
CA SER A 411 35.53 10.10 3.96
C SER A 411 34.99 8.77 3.40
N TYR A 412 33.84 8.78 2.73
CA TYR A 412 33.23 7.59 2.16
C TYR A 412 33.69 7.32 0.73
N ASP A 413 33.69 6.04 0.36
CA ASP A 413 34.07 5.59 -0.97
C ASP A 413 33.05 5.95 -2.05
N ARG A 414 33.43 5.72 -3.31
CA ARG A 414 32.53 5.72 -4.46
C ARG A 414 32.51 4.35 -5.09
N MET A 415 31.32 3.75 -5.19
CA MET A 415 31.13 2.40 -5.70
C MET A 415 29.94 2.40 -6.66
N PRO A 416 30.09 1.87 -7.88
CA PRO A 416 28.98 1.80 -8.84
C PRO A 416 27.78 1.03 -8.29
N ARG A 417 26.58 1.59 -8.46
CA ARG A 417 25.32 0.91 -8.13
C ARG A 417 25.16 -0.35 -8.96
N GLN A 418 24.78 -1.45 -8.32
CA GLN A 418 24.40 -2.67 -9.03
C GLN A 418 23.03 -2.46 -9.69
N ARG A 419 22.87 -2.97 -10.91
CA ARG A 419 21.64 -2.89 -11.68
C ARG A 419 21.20 -4.29 -12.10
N ALA A 420 19.90 -4.53 -12.11
CA ALA A 420 19.35 -5.74 -12.71
C ALA A 420 19.63 -5.70 -14.22
N LEU A 421 19.74 -6.86 -14.86
CA LEU A 421 19.99 -6.91 -16.30
C LEU A 421 18.83 -6.26 -17.05
N HIS A 422 19.16 -5.38 -17.99
CA HIS A 422 18.19 -4.76 -18.88
C HIS A 422 17.58 -5.83 -19.80
N VAL A 423 16.27 -5.74 -20.02
CA VAL A 423 15.53 -6.64 -20.91
C VAL A 423 15.24 -5.90 -22.21
N ASP A 424 15.52 -6.55 -23.34
CA ASP A 424 15.18 -6.04 -24.67
C ASP A 424 13.66 -5.85 -24.82
N GLY A 425 13.22 -4.60 -25.05
CA GLY A 425 11.81 -4.23 -25.24
C GLY A 425 11.11 -5.01 -26.35
N LYS A 426 11.83 -5.42 -27.40
CA LYS A 426 11.28 -6.23 -28.49
C LYS A 426 10.89 -7.64 -28.06
N LYS A 427 11.57 -8.19 -27.06
CA LYS A 427 11.19 -9.47 -26.44
C LYS A 427 10.11 -9.28 -25.40
N SER A 428 10.18 -8.19 -24.64
CA SER A 428 9.18 -7.85 -23.61
C SER A 428 7.79 -7.69 -24.20
N LYS A 429 7.64 -7.11 -25.40
CA LYS A 429 6.32 -6.89 -26.03
C LYS A 429 5.61 -8.17 -26.49
N GLU A 430 6.32 -9.30 -26.58
CA GLU A 430 5.75 -10.58 -27.03
C GLU A 430 5.21 -11.43 -25.87
N THR A 431 5.35 -10.98 -24.62
CA THR A 431 4.98 -11.78 -23.45
C THR A 431 4.41 -10.96 -22.30
N PHE A 432 3.53 -11.61 -21.52
CA PHE A 432 3.04 -11.11 -20.25
C PHE A 432 3.90 -11.55 -19.05
N LYS A 433 5.02 -12.26 -19.29
CA LYS A 433 5.94 -12.68 -18.23
C LYS A 433 6.81 -11.53 -17.76
N ASP A 434 7.09 -11.42 -16.45
CA ASP A 434 8.09 -10.49 -15.95
C ASP A 434 9.49 -11.03 -16.28
N LEU A 435 10.15 -10.38 -17.24
CA LEU A 435 11.49 -10.76 -17.67
C LEU A 435 12.59 -10.12 -16.82
N ARG A 436 12.25 -9.23 -15.87
CA ARG A 436 13.23 -8.50 -15.06
C ARG A 436 13.82 -9.43 -14.00
N PRO A 437 15.11 -9.79 -14.09
CA PRO A 437 15.69 -10.72 -13.13
C PRO A 437 15.81 -10.09 -11.74
N THR A 438 16.06 -10.94 -10.76
CA THR A 438 16.52 -10.52 -9.43
C THR A 438 18.04 -10.41 -9.42
N PHE A 439 18.58 -9.71 -8.42
CA PHE A 439 20.02 -9.68 -8.22
C PHE A 439 20.60 -11.08 -8.01
N THR A 440 21.82 -11.29 -8.48
CA THR A 440 22.62 -12.44 -8.05
C THR A 440 23.12 -12.23 -6.62
N GLU A 441 23.54 -13.31 -5.95
CA GLU A 441 24.11 -13.20 -4.60
C GLU A 441 25.40 -12.33 -4.57
N GLU A 442 26.16 -12.31 -5.66
CA GLU A 442 27.35 -11.46 -5.79
C GLU A 442 26.97 -9.98 -5.89
N GLN A 443 26.00 -9.64 -6.75
CA GLN A 443 25.44 -8.29 -6.82
C GLN A 443 24.84 -7.89 -5.48
N MET A 444 24.21 -8.83 -4.77
CA MET A 444 23.61 -8.56 -3.47
C MET A 444 24.67 -8.13 -2.45
N LYS A 445 25.79 -8.85 -2.37
CA LYS A 445 26.91 -8.52 -1.48
C LYS A 445 27.46 -7.13 -1.81
N LYS A 446 27.84 -6.90 -3.07
CA LYS A 446 28.38 -5.60 -3.53
C LYS A 446 27.43 -4.43 -3.26
N GLU A 447 26.14 -4.58 -3.56
CA GLU A 447 25.18 -3.48 -3.38
C GLU A 447 24.96 -3.17 -1.89
N THR A 448 24.89 -4.20 -1.04
CA THR A 448 24.67 -3.98 0.39
C THR A 448 25.87 -3.37 1.12
N GLU A 449 27.08 -3.55 0.60
CA GLU A 449 28.32 -2.91 1.09
C GLU A 449 28.33 -1.40 0.87
N ARG A 450 27.59 -0.89 -0.12
CA ARG A 450 27.47 0.56 -0.40
C ARG A 450 26.72 1.33 0.71
N CYS A 451 25.96 0.63 1.55
CA CYS A 451 25.15 1.23 2.61
C CYS A 451 26.03 1.90 3.67
N LEU A 452 25.90 3.22 3.84
CA LEU A 452 26.69 4.01 4.78
C LEU A 452 26.39 3.74 6.26
N GLY A 453 25.26 3.07 6.57
CA GLY A 453 24.85 2.83 7.96
C GLY A 453 24.41 4.08 8.74
N CYS A 454 24.20 5.22 8.06
CA CYS A 454 23.87 6.52 8.66
C CYS A 454 22.58 6.55 9.49
N GLY A 455 21.65 5.62 9.25
CA GLY A 455 20.42 5.45 10.02
C GLY A 455 20.47 4.37 11.09
N ALA A 456 21.63 3.73 11.33
CA ALA A 456 21.76 2.74 12.38
C ALA A 456 21.61 3.43 13.75
N THR A 457 20.58 3.04 14.50
CA THR A 457 20.44 3.48 15.89
C THR A 457 21.57 2.89 16.71
N VAL A 458 22.43 3.76 17.25
CA VAL A 458 23.44 3.36 18.23
C VAL A 458 22.69 2.92 19.48
N ARG A 459 22.66 1.61 19.72
CA ARG A 459 22.13 1.06 20.95
C ARG A 459 23.16 1.33 22.05
N ASP A 460 22.77 2.13 23.04
CA ASP A 460 23.55 2.23 24.27
C ASP A 460 23.50 0.87 24.98
N GLU A 461 24.59 0.12 24.91
CA GLU A 461 24.72 -1.21 25.51
C GLU A 461 24.68 -1.16 27.04
N TYR A 462 24.89 0.02 27.64
CA TYR A 462 24.86 0.24 29.09
C TYR A 462 23.51 0.76 29.59
N MET A 463 22.60 1.17 28.70
CA MET A 463 21.27 1.65 29.07
C MET A 463 20.32 0.50 29.40
N CYS A 464 20.01 0.32 30.68
CA CYS A 464 18.98 -0.61 31.15
C CYS A 464 17.58 -0.01 30.95
N ILE A 465 16.76 -0.63 30.10
CA ILE A 465 15.35 -0.25 29.89
C ILE A 465 14.36 -1.05 30.76
N GLY A 466 14.86 -1.83 31.72
CA GLY A 466 14.02 -2.59 32.65
C GLY A 466 13.25 -3.77 32.04
N CYS A 467 13.64 -4.27 30.86
CA CYS A 467 12.94 -5.36 30.18
C CYS A 467 13.15 -6.76 30.80
N GLY A 468 14.11 -6.90 31.70
CA GLY A 468 14.38 -8.16 32.41
C GLY A 468 15.17 -9.22 31.65
N ALA A 469 15.53 -9.02 30.38
CA ALA A 469 16.24 -10.03 29.59
C ALA A 469 17.60 -10.47 30.20
N CYS A 470 18.23 -9.60 30.99
CA CYS A 470 19.46 -9.90 31.71
C CYS A 470 19.31 -11.00 32.76
N THR A 471 18.13 -11.17 33.37
CA THR A 471 17.88 -12.20 34.39
C THR A 471 17.90 -13.61 33.79
N VAL A 472 17.59 -13.74 32.49
CA VAL A 472 17.56 -15.03 31.78
C VAL A 472 18.95 -15.48 31.33
N ARG A 473 19.90 -14.54 31.18
CA ARG A 473 21.27 -14.82 30.69
C ARG A 473 22.30 -14.90 31.81
N CYS A 474 22.00 -14.40 33.01
CA CYS A 474 22.96 -14.36 34.10
C CYS A 474 23.13 -15.75 34.74
N LYS A 475 24.19 -16.47 34.37
CA LYS A 475 24.53 -17.78 34.96
C LYS A 475 24.91 -17.73 36.45
N PHE A 476 25.22 -16.54 36.97
CA PHE A 476 25.63 -16.33 38.35
C PHE A 476 24.47 -15.89 39.26
N GLU A 477 23.25 -15.78 38.72
CA GLU A 477 22.06 -15.29 39.45
C GLU A 477 22.23 -13.90 40.11
N ALA A 478 23.16 -13.08 39.61
CA ALA A 478 23.42 -11.75 40.18
C ALA A 478 22.22 -10.77 40.04
N ILE A 479 21.26 -11.07 39.16
CA ILE A 479 20.04 -10.29 38.96
C ILE A 479 18.88 -11.26 38.79
N SER A 480 17.83 -11.10 39.62
CA SER A 480 16.61 -11.92 39.58
C SER A 480 15.37 -11.03 39.52
N LEU A 481 14.39 -11.40 38.69
CA LEU A 481 13.05 -10.82 38.69
C LEU A 481 12.12 -11.74 39.48
N VAL A 482 11.63 -11.24 40.62
CA VAL A 482 10.75 -12.01 41.50
C VAL A 482 9.33 -11.45 41.37
N ARG A 483 8.39 -12.30 40.94
CA ARG A 483 6.97 -11.99 40.93
C ARG A 483 6.52 -11.76 42.38
N LYS A 484 6.18 -10.53 42.75
CA LYS A 484 5.77 -10.21 44.13
C LYS A 484 4.30 -10.50 44.40
N TYR A 485 3.44 -10.29 43.40
CA TYR A 485 2.01 -10.56 43.48
C TYR A 485 1.40 -10.51 42.08
N ASP A 486 0.19 -11.05 41.98
CA ASP A 486 -0.68 -10.87 40.83
C ASP A 486 -1.60 -9.68 41.06
N GLU A 487 -1.55 -8.74 40.13
CA GLU A 487 -2.45 -7.60 40.09
C GLU A 487 -2.94 -7.47 38.66
N GLU A 488 -4.26 -7.51 38.49
CA GLU A 488 -4.87 -7.20 37.21
C GLU A 488 -4.81 -5.68 37.00
N GLY A 489 -4.28 -5.27 35.85
CA GLY A 489 -4.30 -3.88 35.44
C GLY A 489 -5.74 -3.37 35.37
N VAL A 490 -5.97 -2.17 35.91
CA VAL A 490 -7.28 -1.53 35.82
C VAL A 490 -7.44 -0.98 34.40
N GLU A 491 -8.60 -1.18 33.78
CA GLU A 491 -9.00 -0.48 32.55
C GLU A 491 -8.69 1.03 32.65
N LEU A 492 -8.16 1.62 31.58
CA LEU A 492 -7.70 3.02 31.58
C LEU A 492 -8.82 3.99 32.01
N GLU A 493 -10.05 3.69 31.61
CA GLU A 493 -11.26 4.45 31.93
C GLU A 493 -11.60 4.43 33.43
N LYS A 494 -11.26 3.33 34.11
CA LYS A 494 -11.46 3.12 35.56
C LYS A 494 -10.24 3.51 36.39
N LEU A 495 -9.13 3.92 35.74
CA LEU A 495 -7.87 4.24 36.41
C LEU A 495 -8.00 5.48 37.32
N LYS A 496 -8.68 6.54 36.85
CA LYS A 496 -8.84 7.81 37.61
C LYS A 496 -9.42 7.61 39.02
N PRO A 497 -10.59 6.99 39.22
CA PRO A 497 -11.15 6.81 40.56
C PRO A 497 -10.26 5.96 41.48
N ILE A 498 -9.55 4.96 40.93
CA ILE A 498 -8.64 4.12 41.70
C ILE A 498 -7.37 4.87 42.10
N ILE A 499 -6.79 5.68 41.20
CA ILE A 499 -5.67 6.56 41.51
C ILE A 499 -6.06 7.56 42.60
N ILE A 500 -7.24 8.18 42.50
CA ILE A 500 -7.73 9.14 43.51
C ILE A 500 -7.87 8.46 44.87
N LYS A 501 -8.51 7.28 44.94
CA LYS A 501 -8.63 6.50 46.17
C LYS A 501 -7.26 6.15 46.77
N SER A 502 -6.31 5.77 45.93
CA SER A 502 -4.94 5.43 46.32
C SER A 502 -4.17 6.66 46.80
N MET A 503 -4.31 7.80 46.15
CA MET A 503 -3.73 9.09 46.54
C MET A 503 -4.26 9.55 47.89
N ILE A 504 -5.58 9.46 48.13
CA ILE A 504 -6.20 9.79 49.42
C ILE A 504 -5.64 8.88 50.51
N LYS A 505 -5.63 7.56 50.29
CA LYS A 505 -5.08 6.58 51.25
C LYS A 505 -3.60 6.85 51.56
N ARG A 506 -2.81 7.21 50.55
CA ARG A 506 -1.40 7.58 50.71
C ARG A 506 -1.24 8.87 51.50
N LYS A 507 -1.98 9.93 51.18
CA LYS A 507 -1.98 11.19 51.95
C LYS A 507 -2.37 10.94 53.41
N GLY A 508 -3.40 10.13 53.67
CA GLY A 508 -3.80 9.72 55.01
C GLY A 508 -2.68 8.99 55.77
N ARG A 509 -2.03 8.00 55.15
CA ARG A 509 -0.88 7.29 55.76
C ARG A 509 0.29 8.23 56.05
N ILE A 510 0.57 9.20 55.15
CA ILE A 510 1.63 10.20 55.35
C ILE A 510 1.29 11.09 56.55
N ALA A 511 0.05 11.57 56.65
CA ALA A 511 -0.41 12.39 57.78
C ALA A 511 -0.29 11.64 59.11
N VAL A 512 -0.78 10.39 59.17
CA VAL A 512 -0.69 9.53 60.36
C VAL A 512 0.77 9.28 60.75
N ARG A 513 1.66 9.02 59.78
CA ARG A 513 3.11 8.89 60.05
C ARG A 513 3.71 10.17 60.61
N LYS A 514 3.32 11.34 60.11
CA LYS A 514 3.80 12.65 60.57
C LYS A 514 3.39 12.88 62.02
N VAL A 515 2.14 12.61 62.38
CA VAL A 515 1.62 12.68 63.76
C VAL A 515 2.34 11.70 64.67
N ARG A 516 2.48 10.43 64.28
CA ARG A 516 3.24 9.43 65.06
C ARG A 516 4.70 9.80 65.29
N LYS A 517 5.32 10.55 64.37
CA LYS A 517 6.69 11.04 64.53
C LYS A 517 6.78 12.16 65.57
N ILE A 518 5.76 13.01 65.67
CA ILE A 518 5.67 14.09 66.66
C ILE A 518 5.47 13.52 68.08
N PHE A 519 4.66 12.46 68.22
CA PHE A 519 4.43 11.80 69.52
C PHE A 519 5.52 10.78 69.91
N LYS A 520 6.53 10.56 69.08
CA LYS A 520 7.70 9.71 69.36
C LYS A 520 9.00 10.49 69.56
N SER A 521 8.95 11.82 69.37
CA SER A 521 9.99 12.76 69.74
C SER A 521 9.61 13.38 71.08
#